data_AF-A0A0P9DIP7-F1
#
_entry.id   AF-A0A0P9DIP7-F1
#
_cell.length_a   1.000
_cell.length_b   1.000
_cell.length_c   1.000
_cell.angle_alpha   90.00
_cell.angle_beta   90.00
_cell.angle_gamma   90.00
#
_symmetry.space_group_name_H-M   'P 1'
#
loop_
_entity.id
_entity.type
_entity.pdbx_description
1 polymer ?
#
loop_
_entity_poly.entity_id
_entity_poly.type
_entity_poly.pdbx_seq_one_letter_code
_entity_poly.pdbx_strand_id
1 'polypeptide(L)'
;PKLSDSPLLKLRTVRRLLVDQGGSPTRALQTVLRQAIENLRPDEQPDPTAQEWLLYNILELRFLQGKRTRDIAERLAMSESDFYRKQRIAVEEVVRQLALMEESESS
;
A
#
# COMPACT_ATOMS: atom_id res chain seq x y z
N PRO A 1 10.69 5.75 12.13
CA PRO A 1 10.27 4.49 12.81
C PRO A 1 10.70 3.26 12.01
N LYS A 2 11.30 2.26 12.65
CA LYS A 2 11.62 0.98 12.01
C LYS A 2 10.37 0.10 11.97
N LEU A 3 10.22 -0.72 10.93
CA LEU A 3 9.10 -1.66 10.84
C LEU A 3 9.11 -2.71 11.97
N SER A 4 10.28 -3.00 12.53
CA SER A 4 10.47 -3.91 13.67
C SER A 4 9.72 -3.48 14.94
N ASP A 5 9.41 -2.19 15.07
CA ASP A 5 8.75 -1.62 16.25
C ASP A 5 7.33 -1.12 15.92
N SER A 6 6.83 -1.47 14.73
CA SER A 6 5.54 -0.99 14.24
C SER A 6 4.39 -1.59 15.05
N PRO A 7 3.39 -0.79 15.47
CA PRO A 7 2.17 -1.32 16.08
C PRO A 7 1.40 -2.26 15.12
N LEU A 8 1.61 -2.14 13.80
CA LEU A 8 0.99 -3.01 12.79
C LEU A 8 1.43 -4.47 12.89
N LEU A 9 2.55 -4.77 13.57
CA LEU A 9 2.95 -6.14 13.88
C LEU A 9 1.91 -6.90 14.72
N LYS A 10 1.00 -6.17 15.38
CA LYS A 10 -0.08 -6.72 16.20
C LYS A 10 -1.38 -6.98 15.42
N LEU A 11 -1.41 -6.77 14.10
CA LEU A 11 -2.55 -7.15 13.29
C LEU A 11 -2.66 -8.68 13.19
N ARG A 12 -3.89 -9.22 13.23
CA ARG A 12 -4.17 -10.66 13.08
C ARG A 12 -3.69 -11.13 11.71
N THR A 13 -3.91 -10.36 10.66
CA THR A 13 -3.44 -10.69 9.30
C THR A 13 -1.93 -10.88 9.24
N VAL A 14 -1.17 -10.02 9.94
CA VAL A 14 0.30 -10.12 10.01
C VAL A 14 0.73 -11.35 10.82
N ARG A 15 0.10 -11.59 11.97
CA ARG A 15 0.42 -12.76 12.81
C ARG A 15 0.13 -14.08 12.12
N ARG A 16 -1.01 -14.20 11.43
CA ARG A 16 -1.36 -15.43 10.72
C ARG A 16 -0.39 -15.70 9.59
N LEU A 17 -0.06 -14.69 8.78
CA LEU A 17 0.95 -14.86 7.75
C LEU A 17 2.31 -15.33 8.30
N LEU A 18 2.71 -14.81 9.47
CA LEU A 18 3.92 -15.26 10.16
C LEU A 18 3.83 -16.72 10.60
N VAL A 19 2.66 -17.19 11.04
CA VAL A 19 2.42 -18.60 11.40
C VAL A 19 2.43 -19.49 10.16
N ASP A 20 1.74 -19.08 9.09
CA ASP A 20 1.51 -19.88 7.90
C ASP A 20 2.77 -20.02 7.04
N GLN A 21 3.54 -18.93 6.87
CA GLN A 21 4.72 -18.88 6.00
C GLN A 21 6.05 -18.90 6.76
N GLY A 22 6.02 -18.71 8.09
CA GLY A 22 7.23 -18.55 8.90
C GLY A 22 7.99 -17.25 8.62
N GLY A 23 9.27 -17.21 9.02
CA GLY A 23 10.16 -16.09 8.77
C GLY A 23 10.15 -15.01 9.86
N SER A 24 10.43 -13.76 9.49
CA SER A 24 10.52 -12.65 10.46
C SER A 24 9.24 -11.82 10.50
N PRO A 25 8.85 -11.28 11.68
CA PRO A 25 7.67 -10.42 11.80
C PRO A 25 7.69 -9.21 10.86
N THR A 26 8.88 -8.65 10.61
CA THR A 26 9.06 -7.55 9.66
C THR A 26 8.79 -7.97 8.21
N ARG A 27 9.19 -9.18 7.81
CA ARG A 27 8.86 -9.71 6.47
C ARG A 27 7.37 -9.97 6.34
N ALA A 28 6.73 -10.56 7.36
CA ALA A 28 5.28 -10.75 7.35
C ALA A 28 4.54 -9.41 7.21
N LEU A 29 4.94 -8.38 7.97
CA LEU A 29 4.38 -7.04 7.84
C LEU A 29 4.60 -6.44 6.44
N GLN A 30 5.79 -6.60 5.85
CA GLN A 30 6.06 -6.14 4.48
C GLN A 30 5.16 -6.83 3.46
N THR A 31 4.95 -8.14 3.59
CA THR A 31 4.06 -8.90 2.70
C THR A 31 2.62 -8.44 2.82
N VAL A 32 2.11 -8.22 4.04
CA VAL A 32 0.75 -7.69 4.26
C VAL A 32 0.59 -6.29 3.66
N LEU A 33 1.57 -5.41 3.84
CA LEU A 33 1.53 -4.06 3.24
C LEU A 33 1.57 -4.11 1.70
N ARG A 34 2.35 -5.04 1.12
CA ARG A 34 2.36 -5.27 -0.33
C ARG A 34 1.01 -5.74 -0.82
N GLN A 35 0.42 -6.73 -0.15
CA GLN A 35 -0.91 -7.25 -0.50
C GLN A 35 -1.98 -6.17 -0.40
N ALA A 36 -1.93 -5.32 0.64
CA ALA A 36 -2.86 -4.20 0.78
C ALA A 36 -2.74 -3.21 -0.40
N ILE A 37 -1.53 -2.91 -0.87
CA ILE A 37 -1.35 -2.07 -2.07
C ILE A 37 -1.87 -2.79 -3.32
N GLU A 38 -1.57 -4.08 -3.48
CA GLU A 38 -2.00 -4.86 -4.65
C GLU A 38 -3.52 -5.00 -4.74
N ASN A 39 -4.23 -5.11 -3.61
CA ASN A 39 -5.69 -5.14 -3.56
C ASN A 39 -6.35 -3.82 -3.96
N LEU A 40 -5.62 -2.70 -3.99
CA LEU A 40 -6.11 -1.41 -4.47
C LEU A 40 -5.99 -1.27 -6.00
N ARG A 41 -5.48 -2.29 -6.70
CA ARG A 41 -5.42 -2.26 -8.17
C ARG A 41 -6.85 -2.25 -8.72
N PRO A 42 -7.26 -1.22 -9.48
CA PRO A 42 -8.59 -1.19 -10.07
C PRO A 42 -8.76 -2.25 -11.17
N ASP A 43 -10.00 -2.57 -11.50
CA ASP A 43 -10.34 -3.49 -12.59
C ASP A 43 -9.92 -2.95 -13.97
N GLU A 44 -9.72 -3.87 -14.92
CA GLU A 44 -9.09 -3.62 -16.22
C GLU A 44 -9.87 -2.70 -17.17
N GLN A 45 -11.09 -2.24 -16.83
CA GLN A 45 -11.78 -1.21 -17.62
C GLN A 45 -11.30 0.17 -17.18
N PRO A 46 -10.35 0.80 -17.89
CA PRO A 46 -9.78 2.05 -17.45
C PRO A 46 -10.68 3.15 -18.01
N ASP A 47 -11.50 3.75 -17.15
CA ASP A 47 -11.80 5.15 -17.40
C ASP A 47 -10.48 5.92 -17.18
N PRO A 48 -9.91 6.59 -18.20
CA PRO A 48 -8.69 7.38 -18.04
C PRO A 48 -8.85 8.56 -17.06
N THR A 49 -10.06 8.85 -16.60
CA THR A 49 -10.35 9.80 -15.51
C THR A 49 -10.38 9.15 -14.11
N ALA A 50 -10.26 7.81 -14.01
CA ALA A 50 -10.35 7.09 -12.76
C ALA A 50 -9.20 7.48 -11.81
N GLN A 51 -9.55 8.28 -10.81
CA GLN A 51 -8.66 8.71 -9.74
C GLN A 51 -7.99 7.53 -9.02
N GLU A 52 -8.64 6.36 -9.01
CA GLU A 52 -8.16 5.13 -8.36
C GLU A 52 -6.86 4.62 -8.99
N TRP A 53 -6.76 4.61 -10.33
CA TRP A 53 -5.52 4.23 -11.03
C TRP A 53 -4.36 5.16 -10.68
N LEU A 54 -4.63 6.45 -10.53
CA LEU A 54 -3.62 7.43 -10.15
C LEU A 54 -3.07 7.17 -8.74
N LEU A 55 -3.97 6.90 -7.78
CA LEU A 55 -3.58 6.58 -6.40
C LEU A 55 -2.81 5.25 -6.33
N TYR A 56 -3.27 4.23 -7.04
CA TYR A 56 -2.58 2.94 -7.15
C TYR A 56 -1.17 3.11 -7.74
N ASN A 57 -1.03 3.84 -8.85
CA ASN A 57 0.26 4.08 -9.49
C ASN A 57 1.25 4.81 -8.57
N ILE A 58 0.78 5.77 -7.76
CA ILE A 58 1.62 6.44 -6.76
C ILE A 58 2.17 5.41 -5.75
N LEU A 59 1.33 4.50 -5.25
CA LEU A 59 1.75 3.48 -4.28
C LEU A 59 2.69 2.45 -4.92
N GLU A 60 2.33 1.93 -6.09
CA GLU A 60 3.11 0.93 -6.81
C GLU A 60 4.52 1.46 -7.11
N LEU A 61 4.61 2.63 -7.76
CA LEU A 61 5.89 3.21 -8.13
C LEU A 61 6.73 3.54 -6.88
N ARG A 62 6.11 4.09 -5.83
CA ARG A 62 6.84 4.54 -4.64
C ARG A 62 7.31 3.41 -3.73
N PHE A 63 6.47 2.41 -3.51
CA PHE A 63 6.66 1.41 -2.45
C PHE A 63 6.93 0.01 -2.96
N LEU A 64 6.38 -0.38 -4.11
CA LEU A 64 6.63 -1.69 -4.70
C LEU A 64 7.87 -1.67 -5.62
N GLN A 65 8.04 -0.58 -6.40
CA GLN A 65 9.16 -0.40 -7.32
C GLN A 65 10.29 0.48 -6.76
N GLY A 66 10.08 1.17 -5.63
CA GLY A 66 11.11 1.97 -4.96
C GLY A 66 11.59 3.21 -5.74
N LYS A 67 10.76 3.77 -6.62
CA LYS A 67 11.08 4.99 -7.39
C LYS A 67 11.16 6.22 -6.48
N ARG A 68 11.97 7.20 -6.87
CA ARG A 68 12.09 8.47 -6.15
C ARG A 68 10.87 9.34 -6.42
N THR A 69 10.45 10.13 -5.43
CA THR A 69 9.31 11.04 -5.54
C THR A 69 9.36 11.91 -6.81
N ARG A 70 10.51 12.52 -7.10
CA ARG A 70 10.70 13.37 -8.28
C ARG A 70 10.42 12.63 -9.59
N ASP A 71 11.00 11.43 -9.74
CA ASP A 71 10.82 10.59 -10.93
C ASP A 71 9.35 10.18 -11.12
N ILE A 72 8.63 9.97 -10.01
CA ILE A 72 7.20 9.62 -10.05
C ILE A 72 6.36 10.83 -10.45
N ALA A 73 6.61 11.99 -9.85
CA ALA A 73 5.89 13.22 -10.17
C ALA A 73 6.06 13.59 -11.66
N GLU A 74 7.28 13.47 -12.18
CA GLU A 74 7.57 13.65 -13.61
C GLU A 74 6.84 12.62 -14.49
N ARG A 75 6.92 11.33 -14.14
CA ARG A 75 6.25 10.25 -14.89
C ARG A 75 4.73 10.43 -14.95
N LEU A 76 4.12 10.92 -13.86
CA LEU A 76 2.68 11.15 -13.78
C LEU A 76 2.27 12.57 -14.19
N ALA A 77 3.18 13.35 -14.77
CA ALA A 77 2.96 14.72 -15.24
C ALA A 77 2.30 15.64 -14.19
N MET A 78 2.77 15.57 -12.94
CA MET A 78 2.25 16.34 -11.81
C MET A 78 3.33 17.16 -11.12
N SER A 79 2.94 18.27 -10.49
CA SER A 79 3.82 19.01 -9.60
C SER A 79 4.12 18.21 -8.33
N GLU A 80 5.25 18.48 -7.67
CA GLU A 80 5.58 17.82 -6.38
C GLU A 80 4.49 18.06 -5.33
N SER A 81 3.94 19.28 -5.25
CA SER A 81 2.86 19.63 -4.31
C SER A 81 1.60 18.81 -4.56
N ASP A 82 1.25 18.56 -5.83
CA ASP A 82 0.12 17.68 -6.17
C ASP A 82 0.42 16.22 -5.84
N PHE A 83 1.64 15.74 -6.14
CA PHE A 83 2.10 14.41 -5.77
C PHE A 83 1.95 14.17 -4.27
N TYR A 84 2.46 15.05 -3.41
CA TYR A 84 2.37 14.87 -1.95
C TYR A 84 0.93 14.84 -1.45
N ARG A 85 0.03 15.65 -2.02
CA ARG A 85 -1.40 15.62 -1.69
C ARG A 85 -2.03 14.28 -2.07
N LYS A 86 -1.76 13.79 -3.28
CA LYS A 86 -2.30 12.50 -3.76
C LYS A 86 -1.68 11.31 -3.05
N GLN A 87 -0.40 11.38 -2.72
CA GLN A 87 0.29 10.36 -1.91
C GLN A 87 -0.36 10.21 -0.54
N ARG A 88 -0.73 11.31 0.12
CA ARG A 88 -1.46 11.25 1.40
C ARG A 88 -2.76 10.47 1.26
N ILE A 89 -3.57 10.80 0.24
CA ILE A 89 -4.83 10.11 -0.05
C ILE A 89 -4.58 8.62 -0.33
N ALA A 90 -3.56 8.31 -1.13
CA ALA A 90 -3.23 6.92 -1.46
C ALA A 90 -2.80 6.11 -0.22
N VAL A 91 -2.04 6.71 0.71
CA VAL A 91 -1.70 6.08 1.99
C VAL A 91 -2.95 5.84 2.85
N GLU A 92 -3.91 6.77 2.84
CA GLU A 92 -5.20 6.58 3.53
C GLU A 92 -6.00 5.40 2.96
N GLU A 93 -5.94 5.16 1.64
CA GLU A 93 -6.52 3.96 1.03
C GLU A 93 -5.86 2.67 1.53
N VAL A 94 -4.53 2.66 1.69
CA VAL A 94 -3.83 1.49 2.26
C VAL A 94 -4.30 1.24 3.70
N VAL A 95 -4.51 2.28 4.49
CA VAL A 95 -5.04 2.13 5.87
C VAL A 95 -6.45 1.52 5.85
N ARG A 96 -7.34 1.99 4.97
CA ARG A 96 -8.68 1.39 4.80
C ARG A 96 -8.59 -0.07 4.38
N GLN A 97 -7.73 -0.38 3.41
CA GLN A 97 -7.56 -1.74 2.92
C GLN A 97 -7.00 -2.69 3.99
N LEU A 98 -6.09 -2.22 4.85
CA LEU A 98 -5.60 -3.00 6.00
C LEU A 98 -6.71 -3.30 7.01
N ALA A 99 -7.65 -2.37 7.23
CA ALA A 99 -8.79 -2.60 8.11
C ALA A 99 -9.71 -3.69 7.54
N LEU A 100 -10.03 -3.63 6.25
CA LEU A 100 -10.82 -4.67 5.55
C LEU A 100 -10.14 -6.05 5.61
N MET A 101 -8.82 -6.07 5.43
CA MET A 101 -8.01 -7.28 5.56
C MET A 101 -7.97 -7.82 6.98
N GLU A 102 -8.18 -7.02 8.02
CA GLU A 102 -8.22 -7.49 9.42
C GLU A 102 -9.63 -7.99 9.80
N GLU A 103 -10.67 -7.34 9.28
CA GLU A 103 -12.08 -7.75 9.46
C GLU A 103 -12.35 -9.12 8.84
N SER A 104 -11.84 -9.36 7.62
CA SER A 104 -11.99 -10.62 6.89
C SER A 104 -11.41 -11.83 7.65
N GLU A 105 -10.55 -11.58 8.62
CA GLU A 105 -9.80 -12.60 9.38
C GLU A 105 -10.37 -12.84 10.77
N SER A 106 -11.40 -12.07 11.10
CA SER A 106 -12.18 -12.18 12.31
C SER A 106 -13.48 -12.94 12.08
N SER A 107 -13.80 -13.26 10.82
CA SER A 107 -14.96 -14.02 10.36
C SER A 107 -14.59 -15.49 10.15
#